data_AF-S6BFW2-F1
#
_entry.id   AF-S6BFW2-F1
#
_cell.length_a   1.000
_cell.length_b   1.000
_cell.length_c   1.000
_cell.angle_alpha   90.00
_cell.angle_beta   90.00
_cell.angle_gamma   90.00
#
_symmetry.space_group_name_H-M   'P 1'
#
loop_
_entity.id
_entity.type
_entity.pdbx_description
1 polymer ?
#
loop_
_entity_poly.entity_id
_entity_poly.type
_entity_poly.pdbx_seq_one_letter_code
_entity_poly.pdbx_strand_id
1 'polypeptide(L)'
;MYPEFSKWIRSHRDLPLKLNQWCSVVRWEFKQPTPFLRSREFLWQEGHTAHKSEEDAMNTVMTMLRLYQRFYEEFLAVPVIPGEKSVEERFARGKSTMTIEAYIPGSGRGIQAATSHLLGTNFAKMFDIVFEDENGVKQLAHQTSWGFTTRSIGVSIMIHGDDQGLVIPPRVSKVQIVIVPIIAKKELQKDIMAVAEDMYARLKKAGFRTHLDDRVGYTPGFKFNHWELRGVPLRIEIGVRDIQNQSCRVCYRYNGHKTDVKLETLEQSIGEALEDIQRKMYERAKAQMDESVVKVMEFDGVMPALNSQKLVLVPWCEDPETESEIKAETQRLSQEGSDGKTGSMKCLCLPLDQPEMPPGTKCFWTGKPATRWALFGRSY
;
A
#
# COMPACT_ATOMS: atom_id res chain seq x y z
N MET A 1 -22.06 -0.58 -16.73
CA MET A 1 -21.37 0.66 -17.15
C MET A 1 -21.23 0.75 -18.66
N TYR A 2 -20.49 -0.14 -19.34
CA TYR A 2 -20.17 0.01 -20.77
C TYR A 2 -21.37 0.07 -21.75
N PRO A 3 -22.48 -0.68 -21.57
CA PRO A 3 -23.68 -0.48 -22.38
C PRO A 3 -24.32 0.91 -22.29
N GLU A 4 -24.09 1.63 -21.18
CA GLU A 4 -24.54 3.02 -21.04
C GLU A 4 -23.55 4.00 -21.66
N PHE A 5 -22.24 3.67 -21.67
CA PHE A 5 -21.23 4.50 -22.31
C PHE A 5 -21.50 4.66 -23.81
N SER A 6 -21.92 3.58 -24.50
CA SER A 6 -22.28 3.64 -25.92
C SER A 6 -23.54 4.47 -26.20
N LYS A 7 -24.40 4.69 -25.19
CA LYS A 7 -25.54 5.59 -25.32
C LYS A 7 -25.16 7.05 -25.10
N TRP A 8 -24.29 7.30 -24.11
CA TRP A 8 -23.88 8.64 -23.71
C TRP A 8 -22.85 9.28 -24.63
N ILE A 9 -21.97 8.48 -25.23
CA ILE A 9 -20.89 8.97 -26.10
C ILE A 9 -21.36 8.91 -27.55
N ARG A 10 -21.45 10.07 -28.21
CA ARG A 10 -21.83 10.20 -29.62
C ARG A 10 -20.86 11.10 -30.41
N SER A 11 -20.32 12.12 -29.77
CA SER A 11 -19.41 13.11 -30.37
C SER A 11 -18.09 13.18 -29.58
N HIS A 12 -17.01 13.62 -30.22
CA HIS A 12 -15.76 13.97 -29.54
C HIS A 12 -15.96 14.95 -28.37
N ARG A 13 -17.04 15.74 -28.37
CA ARG A 13 -17.42 16.67 -27.29
C ARG A 13 -17.89 15.98 -26.01
N ASP A 14 -18.29 14.71 -26.09
CA ASP A 14 -18.70 13.90 -24.93
C ASP A 14 -17.48 13.29 -24.21
N LEU A 15 -16.27 13.49 -24.76
CA LEU A 15 -15.02 12.94 -24.27
C LEU A 15 -14.12 14.06 -23.69
N PRO A 16 -13.36 13.77 -22.62
CA PRO A 16 -13.28 12.48 -21.95
C PRO A 16 -14.44 12.25 -20.95
N LEU A 17 -15.06 11.08 -21.01
CA LEU A 17 -15.98 10.63 -19.96
C LEU A 17 -15.17 9.99 -18.83
N LYS A 18 -15.36 10.45 -17.59
CA LYS A 18 -14.61 9.97 -16.42
C LYS A 18 -15.56 9.69 -15.26
N LEU A 19 -15.74 8.40 -14.92
CA LEU A 19 -16.61 7.97 -13.82
C LEU A 19 -15.84 7.18 -12.78
N ASN A 20 -16.32 7.26 -11.55
CA ASN A 20 -15.79 6.55 -10.40
C ASN A 20 -16.97 6.09 -9.51
N GLN A 21 -16.88 4.89 -8.95
CA GLN A 21 -17.82 4.43 -7.93
C GLN A 21 -17.10 3.77 -6.74
N TRP A 22 -17.73 3.87 -5.58
CA TRP A 22 -17.37 3.13 -4.36
C TRP A 22 -18.47 2.12 -4.07
N CYS A 23 -18.11 0.85 -3.95
CA CYS A 23 -19.05 -0.24 -3.70
C CYS A 23 -18.34 -1.42 -3.03
N SER A 24 -19.10 -2.45 -2.65
CA SER A 24 -18.54 -3.77 -2.42
C SER A 24 -18.65 -4.62 -3.69
N VAL A 25 -17.72 -5.55 -3.85
CA VAL A 25 -17.77 -6.58 -4.89
C VAL A 25 -17.63 -7.94 -4.26
N VAL A 26 -18.42 -8.89 -4.78
CA VAL A 26 -18.41 -10.28 -4.36
C VAL A 26 -17.72 -11.14 -5.42
N ARG A 27 -16.69 -11.87 -5.02
CA ARG A 27 -16.03 -12.92 -5.80
C ARG A 27 -15.99 -14.19 -4.95
N TRP A 28 -16.44 -15.30 -5.51
CA TRP A 28 -16.37 -16.58 -4.79
C TRP A 28 -14.94 -17.14 -4.85
N GLU A 29 -14.04 -16.52 -4.08
CA GLU A 29 -12.62 -16.86 -4.03
C GLU A 29 -12.40 -18.31 -3.56
N PHE A 30 -11.67 -19.07 -4.38
CA PHE A 30 -11.34 -20.48 -4.14
C PHE A 30 -10.00 -20.65 -3.40
N LYS A 31 -9.16 -19.61 -3.40
CA LYS A 31 -7.92 -19.59 -2.62
C LYS A 31 -8.21 -19.27 -1.16
N GLN A 32 -7.27 -19.59 -0.28
CA GLN A 32 -7.36 -19.35 1.16
C GLN A 32 -7.77 -17.89 1.46
N PRO A 33 -8.91 -17.65 2.15
CA PRO A 33 -9.29 -16.31 2.56
C PRO A 33 -8.30 -15.77 3.59
N THR A 34 -7.97 -14.49 3.48
CA THR A 34 -7.15 -13.77 4.46
C THR A 34 -7.76 -12.38 4.62
N PRO A 35 -8.16 -11.97 5.86
CA PRO A 35 -8.78 -10.67 6.10
C PRO A 35 -8.03 -9.53 5.41
N PHE A 36 -8.77 -8.62 4.79
CA PHE A 36 -8.30 -7.54 3.92
C PHE A 36 -7.63 -7.98 2.61
N LEU A 37 -6.65 -8.90 2.66
CA LEU A 37 -5.83 -9.24 1.48
C LEU A 37 -6.62 -9.98 0.41
N ARG A 38 -7.47 -10.90 0.83
CA ARG A 38 -8.30 -11.75 -0.04
C ARG A 38 -9.56 -12.18 0.72
N SER A 39 -10.66 -11.50 0.46
CA SER A 39 -11.99 -11.83 1.00
C SER A 39 -12.99 -12.05 -0.13
N ARG A 40 -14.08 -12.77 0.16
CA ARG A 40 -15.14 -13.01 -0.83
C ARG A 40 -15.93 -11.76 -1.15
N GLU A 41 -16.25 -10.98 -0.12
CA GLU A 41 -16.73 -9.60 -0.29
C GLU A 41 -15.60 -8.66 0.11
N PHE A 42 -15.34 -7.64 -0.71
CA PHE A 42 -14.37 -6.59 -0.39
C PHE A 42 -14.90 -5.23 -0.84
N LEU A 43 -14.59 -4.20 -0.04
CA LEU A 43 -14.87 -2.82 -0.41
C LEU A 43 -13.78 -2.35 -1.37
N TRP A 44 -14.20 -1.66 -2.42
CA TRP A 44 -13.29 -1.11 -3.39
C TRP A 44 -13.80 0.17 -4.02
N GLN A 45 -12.90 0.76 -4.79
CA GLN A 45 -13.20 1.79 -5.73
C GLN A 45 -12.88 1.24 -7.12
N GLU A 46 -13.77 1.45 -8.09
CA GLU A 46 -13.50 1.21 -9.51
C GLU A 46 -13.82 2.45 -10.35
N GLY A 47 -12.88 2.80 -11.23
CA GLY A 47 -12.97 3.97 -12.09
C GLY A 47 -12.88 3.54 -13.54
N HIS A 48 -13.72 4.16 -14.38
CA HIS A 48 -13.84 3.83 -15.79
C HIS A 48 -13.87 5.12 -16.61
N THR A 49 -13.04 5.18 -17.64
CA THR A 49 -12.94 6.37 -18.48
C THR A 49 -12.93 6.01 -19.96
N ALA A 50 -13.33 6.96 -20.80
CA ALA A 50 -13.28 6.88 -22.25
C ALA A 50 -12.69 8.18 -22.80
N HIS A 51 -11.81 8.08 -23.79
CA HIS A 51 -11.01 9.16 -24.35
C HIS A 51 -10.99 9.10 -25.87
N LYS A 52 -10.68 10.25 -26.49
CA LYS A 52 -10.54 10.36 -27.95
C LYS A 52 -9.25 9.72 -28.48
N SER A 53 -8.20 9.65 -27.67
CA SER A 53 -6.88 9.17 -28.07
C SER A 53 -6.30 8.19 -27.05
N GLU A 54 -5.40 7.33 -27.50
CA GLU A 54 -4.66 6.43 -26.61
C GLU A 54 -3.74 7.18 -25.66
N GLU A 55 -3.16 8.29 -26.11
CA GLU A 55 -2.27 9.13 -25.30
C GLU A 55 -3.02 9.72 -24.10
N ASP A 56 -4.21 10.30 -24.31
CA ASP A 56 -5.07 10.84 -23.24
C ASP A 56 -5.49 9.74 -22.24
N ALA A 57 -5.80 8.55 -22.77
CA ALA A 57 -6.11 7.39 -21.95
C ALA A 57 -4.89 6.96 -21.11
N MET A 58 -3.70 6.89 -21.70
CA MET A 58 -2.48 6.53 -21.00
C MET A 58 -2.08 7.57 -19.93
N ASN A 59 -2.27 8.85 -20.21
CA ASN A 59 -2.09 9.93 -19.23
C ASN A 59 -3.01 9.76 -18.01
N THR A 60 -4.25 9.30 -18.23
CA THR A 60 -5.18 8.95 -17.15
C THR A 60 -4.72 7.71 -16.38
N VAL A 61 -4.23 6.68 -17.07
CA VAL A 61 -3.67 5.47 -16.44
C VAL A 61 -2.54 5.84 -15.48
N MET A 62 -1.59 6.66 -15.94
CA MET A 62 -0.43 7.08 -15.16
C MET A 62 -0.80 8.02 -14.01
N THR A 63 -1.79 8.89 -14.22
CA THR A 63 -2.32 9.76 -13.16
C THR A 63 -2.89 8.90 -12.02
N MET A 64 -3.72 7.90 -12.35
CA MET A 64 -4.31 7.02 -11.34
C MET A 64 -3.28 6.14 -10.65
N LEU A 65 -2.28 5.63 -11.40
CA LEU A 65 -1.16 4.89 -10.82
C LEU A 65 -0.41 5.73 -9.77
N ARG A 66 -0.09 6.98 -10.10
CA ARG A 66 0.59 7.91 -9.18
C ARG A 66 -0.28 8.26 -7.98
N LEU A 67 -1.60 8.41 -8.15
CA LEU A 67 -2.51 8.63 -7.01
C LEU A 67 -2.52 7.44 -6.06
N TYR A 68 -2.50 6.22 -6.57
CA TYR A 68 -2.38 5.04 -5.72
C TYR A 68 -1.03 4.95 -5.03
N GLN A 69 0.07 5.23 -5.74
CA GLN A 69 1.38 5.31 -5.13
C GLN A 69 1.39 6.31 -3.96
N ARG A 70 0.91 7.54 -4.20
CA ARG A 70 0.78 8.58 -3.17
C ARG A 70 -0.07 8.13 -1.99
N PHE A 71 -1.19 7.45 -2.23
CA PHE A 71 -2.02 6.95 -1.13
C PHE A 71 -1.25 5.97 -0.23
N TYR A 72 -0.54 5.00 -0.83
CA TYR A 72 0.26 4.05 -0.07
C TYR A 72 1.42 4.73 0.67
N GLU A 73 2.20 5.57 -0.01
CA GLU A 73 3.40 6.19 0.56
C GLU A 73 3.04 7.32 1.56
N GLU A 74 2.16 8.24 1.18
CA GLU A 74 1.86 9.44 1.97
C GLU A 74 0.87 9.17 3.11
N PHE A 75 -0.08 8.24 2.97
CA PHE A 75 -1.09 7.98 4.01
C PHE A 75 -0.78 6.71 4.79
N LEU A 76 -0.42 5.62 4.10
CA LEU A 76 -0.15 4.34 4.75
C LEU A 76 1.31 4.14 5.15
N ALA A 77 2.21 5.06 4.80
CA ALA A 77 3.65 4.92 5.01
C ALA A 77 4.19 3.60 4.43
N VAL A 78 3.63 3.14 3.32
CA VAL A 78 4.00 1.89 2.65
C VAL A 78 4.71 2.21 1.34
N PRO A 79 5.98 1.80 1.16
CA PRO A 79 6.67 1.93 -0.11
C PRO A 79 6.10 0.95 -1.14
N VAL A 80 6.05 1.38 -2.40
CA VAL A 80 5.60 0.55 -3.52
C VAL A 80 6.48 0.75 -4.74
N ILE A 81 6.52 -0.26 -5.61
CA ILE A 81 7.26 -0.24 -6.87
C ILE A 81 6.25 -0.11 -8.01
N PRO A 82 6.13 1.06 -8.67
CA PRO A 82 5.31 1.20 -9.86
C PRO A 82 5.95 0.47 -11.04
N GLY A 83 5.14 -0.24 -11.82
CA GLY A 83 5.60 -0.99 -12.98
C GLY A 83 4.49 -1.43 -13.91
N GLU A 84 4.87 -2.06 -15.00
CA GLU A 84 3.97 -2.68 -15.98
C GLU A 84 3.86 -4.19 -15.72
N LYS A 85 2.68 -4.79 -15.87
CA LYS A 85 2.53 -6.24 -15.82
C LYS A 85 3.08 -6.89 -17.08
N SER A 86 3.66 -8.08 -16.94
CA SER A 86 3.97 -8.94 -18.08
C SER A 86 2.70 -9.29 -18.88
N VAL A 87 2.88 -9.82 -20.09
CA VAL A 87 1.77 -10.24 -20.96
C VAL A 87 0.88 -11.29 -20.28
N GLU A 88 1.46 -12.19 -19.48
CA GLU A 88 0.72 -13.24 -18.76
C GLU A 88 -0.02 -12.73 -17.52
N GLU A 89 0.48 -11.68 -16.87
CA GLU A 89 -0.10 -11.17 -15.62
C GLU A 89 -0.97 -9.91 -15.82
N ARG A 90 -1.01 -9.34 -17.03
CA ARG A 90 -1.90 -8.20 -17.33
C ARG A 90 -3.36 -8.63 -17.35
N PHE A 91 -4.26 -7.67 -17.26
CA PHE A 91 -5.67 -7.93 -17.49
C PHE A 91 -5.90 -8.39 -18.94
N ALA A 92 -6.37 -9.63 -19.14
CA ALA A 92 -6.43 -10.30 -20.44
C ALA A 92 -7.18 -9.52 -21.54
N ARG A 93 -8.15 -8.67 -21.17
CA ARG A 93 -8.91 -7.84 -22.12
C ARG A 93 -8.36 -6.42 -22.28
N GLY A 94 -7.33 -6.04 -21.53
CA GLY A 94 -6.64 -4.76 -21.65
C GLY A 94 -5.45 -4.80 -22.60
N LYS A 95 -5.04 -3.63 -23.11
CA LYS A 95 -3.83 -3.46 -23.92
C LYS A 95 -2.57 -3.54 -23.05
N SER A 96 -2.54 -2.83 -21.93
CA SER A 96 -1.49 -2.92 -20.91
C SER A 96 -2.06 -2.72 -19.51
N THR A 97 -1.32 -3.13 -18.49
CA THR A 97 -1.72 -3.01 -17.09
C THR A 97 -0.56 -2.44 -16.30
N MET A 98 -0.76 -1.25 -15.75
CA MET A 98 0.14 -0.65 -14.78
C MET A 98 -0.26 -1.09 -13.37
N THR A 99 0.73 -1.28 -12.52
CA THR A 99 0.56 -1.82 -11.18
C THR A 99 1.51 -1.11 -10.22
N ILE A 100 1.12 -1.07 -8.94
CA ILE A 100 2.05 -0.80 -7.85
C ILE A 100 2.20 -2.09 -7.04
N GLU A 101 3.43 -2.54 -6.84
CA GLU A 101 3.75 -3.76 -6.09
C GLU A 101 4.33 -3.39 -4.72
N ALA A 102 3.83 -4.01 -3.66
CA ALA A 102 4.40 -3.92 -2.32
C ALA A 102 5.09 -5.23 -1.95
N TYR A 103 5.97 -5.18 -0.96
CA TYR A 103 6.68 -6.34 -0.42
C TYR A 103 6.30 -6.57 1.04
N ILE A 104 6.06 -7.83 1.42
CA ILE A 104 5.69 -8.22 2.79
C ILE A 104 6.87 -8.96 3.45
N PRO A 105 7.63 -8.29 4.33
CA PRO A 105 8.87 -8.84 4.88
C PRO A 105 8.71 -10.15 5.63
N GLY A 106 7.67 -10.26 6.47
CA GLY A 106 7.44 -11.48 7.28
C GLY A 106 7.21 -12.74 6.45
N SER A 107 6.84 -12.62 5.17
CA SER A 107 6.59 -13.75 4.28
C SER A 107 7.57 -13.85 3.11
N GLY A 108 8.30 -12.78 2.78
CA GLY A 108 9.12 -12.69 1.57
C GLY A 108 8.32 -12.64 0.26
N ARG A 109 7.05 -12.22 0.32
CA ARG A 109 6.15 -12.23 -0.85
C ARG A 109 5.85 -10.83 -1.35
N GLY A 110 5.81 -10.69 -2.67
CA GLY A 110 5.22 -9.53 -3.34
C GLY A 110 3.69 -9.57 -3.28
N ILE A 111 3.08 -8.39 -3.27
CA ILE A 111 1.63 -8.25 -3.32
C ILE A 111 1.23 -7.04 -4.16
N GLN A 112 0.35 -7.26 -5.12
CA GLN A 112 -0.23 -6.18 -5.91
C GLN A 112 -1.10 -5.30 -5.01
N ALA A 113 -0.71 -4.02 -4.92
CA ALA A 113 -1.34 -3.01 -4.08
C ALA A 113 -2.53 -2.34 -4.79
N ALA A 114 -2.37 -1.95 -6.06
CA ALA A 114 -3.42 -1.37 -6.89
C ALA A 114 -3.11 -1.58 -8.38
N THR A 115 -4.09 -1.30 -9.25
CA THR A 115 -3.97 -1.53 -10.70
C THR A 115 -4.62 -0.41 -11.51
N SER A 116 -4.02 -0.10 -12.66
CA SER A 116 -4.51 0.90 -13.62
C SER A 116 -4.27 0.40 -15.04
N HIS A 117 -5.34 0.22 -15.81
CA HIS A 117 -5.32 -0.48 -17.08
C HIS A 117 -5.55 0.48 -18.25
N LEU A 118 -4.69 0.37 -19.26
CA LEU A 118 -5.01 0.86 -20.60
C LEU A 118 -5.80 -0.23 -21.31
N LEU A 119 -7.09 -0.03 -21.50
CA LEU A 119 -7.95 -1.02 -22.13
C LEU A 119 -7.86 -0.98 -23.67
N GLY A 120 -7.31 0.10 -24.22
CA GLY A 120 -7.33 0.39 -25.64
C GLY A 120 -8.76 0.50 -26.15
N THR A 121 -9.02 -0.03 -27.34
CA THR A 121 -10.36 -0.04 -27.96
C THR A 121 -11.08 -1.37 -27.81
N ASN A 122 -10.58 -2.32 -27.01
CA ASN A 122 -11.13 -3.69 -26.96
C ASN A 122 -12.58 -3.72 -26.47
N PHE A 123 -12.86 -2.99 -25.39
CA PHE A 123 -14.23 -2.86 -24.86
C PHE A 123 -15.10 -1.96 -25.73
N ALA A 124 -14.53 -0.92 -26.35
CA ALA A 124 -15.26 -0.06 -27.28
C ALA A 124 -15.78 -0.85 -28.48
N LYS A 125 -14.98 -1.76 -29.04
CA LYS A 125 -15.41 -2.68 -30.11
C LYS A 125 -16.52 -3.62 -29.63
N MET A 126 -16.42 -4.13 -28.41
CA MET A 126 -17.38 -5.10 -27.86
C MET A 126 -18.76 -4.47 -27.54
N PHE A 127 -18.76 -3.21 -27.08
CA PHE A 127 -19.96 -2.52 -26.60
C PHE A 127 -20.44 -1.39 -27.52
N ASP A 128 -19.85 -1.27 -28.72
CA ASP A 128 -20.14 -0.22 -29.71
C ASP A 128 -20.01 1.21 -29.15
N ILE A 129 -18.89 1.48 -28.46
CA ILE A 129 -18.60 2.80 -27.89
C ILE A 129 -17.83 3.62 -28.94
N VAL A 130 -18.59 4.26 -29.81
CA VAL A 130 -18.11 5.02 -30.98
C VAL A 130 -18.47 6.49 -30.83
N PHE A 131 -17.58 7.38 -31.27
CA PHE A 131 -17.83 8.83 -31.34
C PHE A 131 -17.50 9.38 -32.73
N GLU A 132 -18.13 10.49 -33.13
CA GLU A 132 -17.74 11.26 -34.31
C GLU A 132 -16.63 12.27 -33.94
N ASP A 133 -15.49 12.18 -34.63
CA ASP A 133 -14.35 13.09 -34.46
C ASP A 133 -14.63 14.50 -35.03
N GLU A 134 -13.65 15.42 -34.97
CA GLU A 134 -13.84 16.79 -35.47
C GLU A 134 -14.16 16.85 -36.98
N ASN A 135 -13.85 15.78 -37.73
CA ASN A 135 -14.11 15.66 -39.16
C ASN A 135 -15.41 14.89 -39.47
N GLY A 136 -16.18 14.50 -38.44
CA GLY A 136 -17.39 13.69 -38.60
C GLY A 136 -17.12 12.21 -38.90
N VAL A 137 -15.89 11.73 -38.71
CA VAL A 137 -15.55 10.32 -38.92
C VAL A 137 -15.76 9.54 -37.63
N LYS A 138 -16.35 8.35 -37.74
CA LYS A 138 -16.59 7.47 -36.59
C LYS A 138 -15.29 6.84 -36.11
N GLN A 139 -14.98 7.03 -34.83
CA GLN A 139 -13.81 6.51 -34.13
C GLN A 139 -14.22 5.70 -32.90
N LEU A 140 -13.42 4.69 -32.53
CA LEU A 140 -13.60 3.93 -31.30
C LEU A 140 -13.01 4.68 -30.11
N ALA A 141 -13.72 4.71 -28.99
CA ALA A 141 -13.18 5.32 -27.78
C ALA A 141 -12.01 4.49 -27.18
N HIS A 142 -10.97 5.17 -26.73
CA HIS A 142 -9.88 4.58 -25.96
C HIS A 142 -10.25 4.57 -24.48
N GLN A 143 -10.26 3.40 -23.84
CA GLN A 143 -10.77 3.27 -22.48
C GLN A 143 -9.68 2.96 -21.45
N THR A 144 -9.97 3.32 -20.20
CA THR A 144 -9.18 2.90 -19.04
C THR A 144 -10.09 2.33 -17.97
N SER A 145 -9.54 1.46 -17.12
CA SER A 145 -10.13 1.14 -15.83
C SER A 145 -9.07 1.07 -14.75
N TRP A 146 -9.42 1.35 -13.51
CA TRP A 146 -8.48 1.37 -12.39
C TRP A 146 -9.20 1.05 -11.09
N GLY A 147 -8.50 0.43 -10.15
CA GLY A 147 -9.08 0.07 -8.86
C GLY A 147 -8.05 -0.20 -7.77
N PHE A 148 -8.48 0.04 -6.54
CA PHE A 148 -7.80 -0.38 -5.32
C PHE A 148 -8.84 -0.81 -4.28
N THR A 149 -8.43 -1.59 -3.28
CA THR A 149 -9.36 -2.22 -2.34
C THR A 149 -8.92 -2.02 -0.89
N THR A 150 -9.74 -2.54 0.04
CA THR A 150 -9.37 -2.70 1.45
C THR A 150 -8.14 -3.57 1.70
N ARG A 151 -7.58 -4.24 0.68
CA ARG A 151 -6.25 -4.88 0.75
C ARG A 151 -5.17 -3.91 1.25
N SER A 152 -5.29 -2.64 0.90
CA SER A 152 -4.38 -1.58 1.34
C SER A 152 -4.23 -1.52 2.87
N ILE A 153 -5.32 -1.75 3.61
CA ILE A 153 -5.33 -1.83 5.08
C ILE A 153 -4.49 -3.02 5.55
N GLY A 154 -4.73 -4.20 4.97
CA GLY A 154 -3.97 -5.41 5.32
C GLY A 154 -2.48 -5.30 5.03
N VAL A 155 -2.11 -4.67 3.91
CA VAL A 155 -0.71 -4.40 3.56
C VAL A 155 -0.05 -3.49 4.60
N SER A 156 -0.71 -2.39 4.98
CA SER A 156 -0.19 -1.47 6.02
C SER A 156 -0.01 -2.18 7.36
N ILE A 157 -0.97 -3.03 7.76
CA ILE A 157 -0.90 -3.82 9.00
C ILE A 157 0.30 -4.77 8.98
N MET A 158 0.51 -5.50 7.88
CA MET A 158 1.60 -6.49 7.80
C MET A 158 2.99 -5.87 7.74
N ILE A 159 3.11 -4.63 7.25
CA ILE A 159 4.39 -3.93 7.15
C ILE A 159 4.78 -3.28 8.48
N HIS A 160 3.81 -2.65 9.16
CA HIS A 160 4.11 -1.86 10.35
C HIS A 160 3.91 -2.59 11.67
N GLY A 161 3.05 -3.61 11.70
CA GLY A 161 2.73 -4.36 12.92
C GLY A 161 3.96 -5.02 13.54
N ASP A 162 3.90 -5.21 14.86
CA ASP A 162 4.94 -5.86 15.65
C ASP A 162 4.33 -6.83 16.67
N ASP A 163 5.18 -7.43 17.51
CA ASP A 163 4.76 -8.40 18.52
C ASP A 163 3.80 -7.83 19.58
N GLN A 164 3.75 -6.50 19.73
CA GLN A 164 2.81 -5.82 20.64
C GLN A 164 1.46 -5.52 19.98
N GLY A 165 1.33 -5.71 18.66
CA GLY A 165 0.08 -5.57 17.92
C GLY A 165 0.17 -4.58 16.76
N LEU A 166 -0.92 -3.82 16.58
CA LEU A 166 -1.02 -2.86 15.49
C LEU A 166 -0.05 -1.69 15.69
N VAL A 167 0.49 -1.17 14.59
CA VAL A 167 1.20 0.13 14.53
C VAL A 167 0.57 0.89 13.37
N ILE A 168 -0.21 1.92 13.67
CA ILE A 168 -1.00 2.62 12.65
C ILE A 168 -0.34 3.95 12.31
N PRO A 169 -0.09 4.26 11.01
CA PRO A 169 0.43 5.56 10.61
C PRO A 169 -0.48 6.72 11.09
N PRO A 170 0.10 7.82 11.61
CA PRO A 170 -0.66 8.96 12.15
C PRO A 170 -1.74 9.53 11.24
N ARG A 171 -1.55 9.52 9.93
CA ARG A 171 -2.51 10.11 8.98
C ARG A 171 -3.80 9.30 8.84
N VAL A 172 -3.75 7.99 9.08
CA VAL A 172 -4.92 7.08 8.98
C VAL A 172 -5.42 6.57 10.33
N SER A 173 -4.72 6.85 11.43
CA SER A 173 -5.18 6.44 12.75
C SER A 173 -6.44 7.20 13.18
N LYS A 174 -7.49 6.48 13.62
CA LYS A 174 -8.70 7.07 14.19
C LYS A 174 -8.42 7.87 15.46
N VAL A 175 -7.48 7.40 16.28
CA VAL A 175 -7.00 8.05 17.49
C VAL A 175 -5.49 8.21 17.35
N GLN A 176 -5.03 9.44 17.15
CA GLN A 176 -3.60 9.75 17.02
C GLN A 176 -2.92 9.77 18.38
N ILE A 177 -3.64 10.26 19.39
CA ILE A 177 -3.09 10.53 20.73
C ILE A 177 -4.06 9.96 21.75
N VAL A 178 -3.54 9.20 22.71
CA VAL A 178 -4.27 8.85 23.92
C VAL A 178 -3.61 9.46 25.14
N ILE A 179 -4.39 10.15 25.98
CA ILE A 179 -3.95 10.69 27.26
C ILE A 179 -4.35 9.69 28.34
N VAL A 180 -3.39 9.27 29.16
CA VAL A 180 -3.58 8.33 30.26
C VAL A 180 -3.15 8.98 31.59
N PRO A 181 -4.11 9.41 32.42
CA PRO A 181 -3.86 9.88 33.77
C PRO A 181 -3.29 8.76 34.67
N ILE A 182 -2.19 9.05 35.36
CA ILE A 182 -1.55 8.12 36.32
C ILE A 182 -1.97 8.50 37.74
N ILE A 183 -3.08 7.91 38.19
CA ILE A 183 -3.65 8.17 39.51
C ILE A 183 -3.09 7.15 40.52
N ALA A 184 -2.08 7.56 41.29
CA ALA A 184 -1.48 6.73 42.34
C ALA A 184 -2.19 6.85 43.70
N LYS A 185 -2.77 8.03 43.99
CA LYS A 185 -3.50 8.33 45.24
C LYS A 185 -4.79 9.07 44.92
N LYS A 186 -5.89 8.72 45.60
CA LYS A 186 -7.21 9.34 45.38
C LYS A 186 -7.22 10.85 45.61
N GLU A 187 -6.44 11.33 46.58
CA GLU A 187 -6.37 12.75 46.94
C GLU A 187 -5.87 13.63 45.78
N LEU A 188 -4.96 13.09 44.95
CA LEU A 188 -4.35 13.81 43.83
C LEU A 188 -5.10 13.61 42.51
N GLN A 189 -6.17 12.81 42.53
CA GLN A 189 -6.95 12.48 41.33
C GLN A 189 -7.53 13.73 40.69
N LYS A 190 -8.08 14.65 41.48
CA LYS A 190 -8.74 15.86 40.97
C LYS A 190 -7.78 16.75 40.18
N ASP A 191 -6.58 16.95 40.72
CA ASP A 191 -5.57 17.82 40.10
C ASP A 191 -5.03 17.20 38.80
N ILE A 192 -4.77 15.88 38.79
CA ILE A 192 -4.30 15.18 37.59
C ILE A 192 -5.37 15.20 36.49
N MET A 193 -6.63 14.96 36.86
CA MET A 193 -7.73 14.97 35.90
C MET A 193 -7.94 16.36 35.30
N ALA A 194 -7.86 17.43 36.10
CA ALA A 194 -7.97 18.79 35.58
C ALA A 194 -6.91 19.10 34.51
N VAL A 195 -5.65 18.69 34.74
CA VAL A 195 -4.58 18.87 33.74
C VAL A 195 -4.80 17.99 32.51
N ALA A 196 -5.22 16.74 32.70
CA ALA A 196 -5.50 15.83 31.59
C ALA A 196 -6.66 16.32 30.70
N GLU A 197 -7.70 16.89 31.31
CA GLU A 197 -8.84 17.50 30.61
C GLU A 197 -8.44 18.77 29.84
N ASP A 198 -7.58 19.62 30.41
CA ASP A 198 -7.02 20.78 29.71
C ASP A 198 -6.19 20.34 28.49
N MET A 199 -5.26 19.39 28.67
CA MET A 199 -4.46 18.84 27.58
C MET A 199 -5.33 18.24 26.47
N TYR A 200 -6.37 17.51 26.84
CA TYR A 200 -7.34 16.95 25.91
C TYR A 200 -8.04 18.05 25.09
N ALA A 201 -8.56 19.08 25.76
CA ALA A 201 -9.24 20.19 25.11
C ALA A 201 -8.32 20.96 24.16
N ARG A 202 -7.09 21.25 24.59
CA ARG A 202 -6.05 21.92 23.80
C ARG A 202 -5.69 21.15 22.53
N LEU A 203 -5.39 19.85 22.65
CA LEU A 203 -5.03 19.02 21.51
C LEU A 203 -6.20 18.83 20.54
N LYS A 204 -7.44 18.70 21.04
CA LYS A 204 -8.65 18.68 20.20
C LYS A 204 -8.83 20.00 19.45
N LYS A 205 -8.64 21.14 20.12
CA LYS A 205 -8.74 22.48 19.52
C LYS A 205 -7.68 22.69 18.42
N ALA A 206 -6.49 22.10 18.59
CA ALA A 206 -5.44 22.08 17.57
C ALA A 206 -5.71 21.13 16.39
N GLY A 207 -6.84 20.39 16.39
CA GLY A 207 -7.26 19.51 15.29
C GLY A 207 -6.77 18.06 15.41
N PHE A 208 -6.11 17.69 16.51
CA PHE A 208 -5.64 16.32 16.69
C PHE A 208 -6.76 15.36 17.12
N ARG A 209 -6.70 14.13 16.62
CA ARG A 209 -7.64 13.06 16.99
C ARG A 209 -7.24 12.44 18.33
N THR A 210 -7.56 13.16 19.40
CA THR A 210 -7.19 12.79 20.78
C THR A 210 -8.30 12.04 21.50
N HIS A 211 -7.93 11.12 22.40
CA HIS A 211 -8.80 10.44 23.35
C HIS A 211 -8.23 10.54 24.77
N LEU A 212 -9.06 10.79 25.77
CA LEU A 212 -8.71 10.73 27.19
C LEU A 212 -9.22 9.40 27.75
N ASP A 213 -8.31 8.55 28.26
CA ASP A 213 -8.69 7.30 28.91
C ASP A 213 -8.85 7.50 30.42
N ASP A 214 -10.04 7.98 30.80
CA ASP A 214 -10.47 8.26 32.17
C ASP A 214 -11.15 7.06 32.85
N ARG A 215 -11.19 5.89 32.20
CA ARG A 215 -11.88 4.69 32.73
C ARG A 215 -11.37 4.33 34.12
N VAL A 216 -12.31 4.22 35.06
CA VAL A 216 -12.05 3.81 36.45
C VAL A 216 -11.93 2.29 36.53
N GLY A 217 -11.14 1.78 37.47
CA GLY A 217 -10.99 0.33 37.73
C GLY A 217 -9.92 -0.37 36.90
N TYR A 218 -9.26 0.34 35.97
CA TYR A 218 -8.13 -0.18 35.21
C TYR A 218 -6.82 0.45 35.64
N THR A 219 -5.77 -0.36 35.77
CA THR A 219 -4.43 0.13 36.06
C THR A 219 -3.86 0.89 34.86
N PRO A 220 -2.92 1.85 35.07
CA PRO A 220 -2.23 2.50 33.96
C PRO A 220 -1.57 1.50 33.00
N GLY A 221 -0.92 0.46 33.53
CA GLY A 221 -0.30 -0.60 32.72
C GLY A 221 -1.29 -1.34 31.81
N PHE A 222 -2.50 -1.62 32.29
CA PHE A 222 -3.56 -2.19 31.45
C PHE A 222 -3.95 -1.23 30.33
N LYS A 223 -4.14 0.06 30.64
CA LYS A 223 -4.47 1.08 29.63
C LYS A 223 -3.36 1.20 28.59
N PHE A 224 -2.09 1.17 29.01
CA PHE A 224 -0.94 1.23 28.11
C PHE A 224 -1.00 0.11 27.07
N ASN A 225 -1.11 -1.14 27.54
CA ASN A 225 -1.21 -2.30 26.66
C ASN A 225 -2.45 -2.25 25.75
N HIS A 226 -3.60 -1.83 26.29
CA HIS A 226 -4.84 -1.69 25.52
C HIS A 226 -4.67 -0.77 24.30
N TRP A 227 -3.97 0.35 24.45
CA TRP A 227 -3.77 1.31 23.37
C TRP A 227 -2.58 0.98 22.48
N GLU A 228 -1.54 0.32 23.01
CA GLU A 228 -0.43 -0.21 22.24
C GLU A 228 -0.91 -1.29 21.27
N LEU A 229 -1.71 -2.25 21.75
CA LEU A 229 -2.30 -3.31 20.93
C LEU A 229 -3.11 -2.76 19.75
N ARG A 230 -3.78 -1.63 19.95
CA ARG A 230 -4.61 -0.94 18.95
C ARG A 230 -3.83 0.04 18.07
N GLY A 231 -2.54 0.22 18.32
CA GLY A 231 -1.64 0.99 17.48
C GLY A 231 -1.83 2.50 17.51
N VAL A 232 -2.29 3.06 18.64
CA VAL A 232 -2.35 4.52 18.80
C VAL A 232 -0.94 5.10 18.71
N PRO A 233 -0.64 6.02 17.77
CA PRO A 233 0.71 6.52 17.52
C PRO A 233 1.42 7.10 18.74
N LEU A 234 0.71 7.91 19.53
CA LEU A 234 1.24 8.59 20.70
C LEU A 234 0.39 8.29 21.93
N ARG A 235 1.05 7.86 23.00
CA ARG A 235 0.47 7.88 24.34
C ARG A 235 1.10 9.00 25.14
N ILE A 236 0.27 9.84 25.76
CA ILE A 236 0.71 10.85 26.71
C ILE A 236 0.35 10.38 28.12
N GLU A 237 1.34 10.30 28.97
CA GLU A 237 1.24 9.93 30.37
C GLU A 237 1.33 11.21 31.21
N ILE A 238 0.39 11.39 32.14
CA ILE A 238 0.36 12.55 33.04
C ILE A 238 0.11 12.10 34.48
N GLY A 239 1.07 12.37 35.36
CA GLY A 239 0.97 12.15 36.79
C GLY A 239 1.47 13.35 37.60
N VAL A 240 1.53 13.16 38.93
CA VAL A 240 1.88 14.23 39.88
C VAL A 240 3.24 14.88 39.59
N ARG A 241 4.25 14.05 39.27
CA ARG A 241 5.62 14.53 38.97
C ARG A 241 5.66 15.37 37.71
N ASP A 242 4.87 14.99 36.71
CA ASP A 242 4.82 15.67 35.42
C ASP A 242 4.18 17.06 35.59
N ILE A 243 3.13 17.17 36.39
CA ILE A 243 2.48 18.44 36.74
C ILE A 243 3.46 19.36 37.48
N GLN A 244 4.20 18.84 38.47
CA GLN A 244 5.21 19.63 39.18
C GLN A 244 6.32 20.15 38.25
N ASN A 245 6.68 19.40 37.22
CA ASN A 245 7.70 19.75 36.25
C ASN A 245 7.17 20.57 35.05
N GLN A 246 5.86 20.87 35.03
CA GLN A 246 5.16 21.51 33.90
C GLN A 246 5.44 20.78 32.58
N SER A 247 5.41 19.45 32.62
CA SER A 247 5.67 18.57 31.48
C SER A 247 4.67 17.40 31.43
N CYS A 248 4.76 16.60 30.38
CA CYS A 248 4.13 15.29 30.27
C CYS A 248 5.08 14.31 29.56
N ARG A 249 4.91 13.02 29.85
CA ARG A 249 5.68 11.96 29.19
C ARG A 249 4.97 11.52 27.92
N VAL A 250 5.65 11.60 26.78
CA VAL A 250 5.15 11.17 25.48
C VAL A 250 5.84 9.86 25.06
N CYS A 251 5.05 8.83 24.77
CA CYS A 251 5.49 7.49 24.38
C CYS A 251 5.07 7.21 22.93
N TYR A 252 6.04 6.81 22.11
CA TYR A 252 5.89 6.59 20.66
C TYR A 252 5.64 5.12 20.37
N ARG A 253 4.55 4.81 19.67
CA ARG A 253 4.15 3.42 19.42
C ARG A 253 5.07 2.68 18.46
N TYR A 254 5.56 3.35 17.42
CA TYR A 254 6.28 2.70 16.32
C TYR A 254 7.69 2.19 16.68
N ASN A 255 8.29 2.71 17.76
CA ASN A 255 9.65 2.34 18.20
C ASN A 255 9.82 2.27 19.74
N GLY A 256 8.78 2.54 20.53
CA GLY A 256 8.85 2.55 21.99
C GLY A 256 9.61 3.73 22.60
N HIS A 257 10.05 4.72 21.81
CA HIS A 257 10.77 5.89 22.31
C HIS A 257 9.90 6.69 23.28
N LYS A 258 10.54 7.30 24.28
CA LYS A 258 9.89 8.09 25.32
C LYS A 258 10.62 9.40 25.52
N THR A 259 9.89 10.49 25.60
CA THR A 259 10.44 11.83 25.84
C THR A 259 9.53 12.65 26.75
N ASP A 260 10.09 13.65 27.42
CA ASP A 260 9.33 14.61 28.22
C ASP A 260 9.08 15.87 27.39
N VAL A 261 7.83 16.29 27.29
CA VAL A 261 7.40 17.49 26.55
C VAL A 261 6.85 18.51 27.53
N LYS A 262 7.23 19.78 27.38
CA LYS A 262 6.70 20.87 28.20
C LYS A 262 5.24 21.13 27.87
N LEU A 263 4.43 21.37 28.90
CA LEU A 263 3.00 21.64 28.71
C LEU A 263 2.75 22.92 27.92
N GLU A 264 3.67 23.88 27.95
CA GLU A 264 3.59 25.13 27.18
C GLU A 264 3.64 24.89 25.67
N THR A 265 4.50 23.98 25.20
CA THR A 265 4.74 23.72 23.77
C THR A 265 4.03 22.46 23.27
N LEU A 266 3.06 21.95 24.03
CA LEU A 266 2.46 20.63 23.82
C LEU A 266 1.94 20.42 22.40
N GLU A 267 1.13 21.34 21.88
CA GLU A 267 0.47 21.21 20.58
C GLU A 267 1.49 21.20 19.43
N GLN A 268 2.50 22.07 19.52
CA GLN A 268 3.58 22.14 18.54
C GLN A 268 4.39 20.85 18.54
N SER A 269 4.89 20.43 19.71
CA SER A 269 5.71 19.23 19.83
C SER A 269 4.98 17.96 19.38
N ILE A 270 3.67 17.88 19.64
CA ILE A 270 2.84 16.75 19.19
C ILE A 270 2.61 16.78 17.67
N GLY A 271 2.40 17.96 17.08
CA GLY A 271 2.30 18.11 15.63
C GLY A 271 3.58 17.65 14.91
N GLU A 272 4.73 18.12 15.37
CA GLU A 272 6.04 17.71 14.86
C GLU A 272 6.30 16.21 15.04
N ALA A 273 5.93 15.65 16.20
CA ALA A 273 6.07 14.22 16.48
C ALA A 273 5.23 13.35 15.53
N LEU A 274 3.99 13.72 15.24
CA LEU A 274 3.13 12.94 14.34
C LEU A 274 3.65 12.93 12.89
N GLU A 275 4.18 14.05 12.39
CA GLU A 275 4.80 14.09 11.06
C GLU A 275 6.12 13.32 11.01
N ASP A 276 6.93 13.40 12.07
CA ASP A 276 8.17 12.63 12.20
C ASP A 276 7.91 11.11 12.26
N ILE A 277 6.87 10.67 13.00
CA ILE A 277 6.45 9.26 13.01
C ILE A 277 6.07 8.80 11.61
N GLN A 278 5.21 9.55 10.90
CA GLN A 278 4.77 9.17 9.54
C GLN A 278 5.97 9.01 8.60
N ARG A 279 6.91 9.96 8.60
CA ARG A 279 8.12 9.93 7.79
C ARG A 279 9.01 8.75 8.15
N LYS A 280 9.34 8.57 9.44
CA LYS A 280 10.24 7.49 9.89
C LYS A 280 9.67 6.10 9.68
N MET A 281 8.35 5.93 9.80
CA MET A 281 7.68 4.68 9.44
C MET A 281 7.87 4.36 7.96
N TYR A 282 7.69 5.34 7.08
CA TYR A 282 7.92 5.17 5.64
C TYR A 282 9.39 4.85 5.32
N GLU A 283 10.34 5.62 5.88
CA GLU A 283 11.78 5.41 5.67
C GLU A 283 12.23 4.01 6.09
N ARG A 284 11.77 3.54 7.27
CA ARG A 284 12.06 2.18 7.75
C ARG A 284 11.50 1.12 6.81
N ALA A 285 10.25 1.26 6.38
CA ALA A 285 9.63 0.31 5.46
C ALA A 285 10.32 0.33 4.08
N LYS A 286 10.72 1.50 3.59
CA LYS A 286 11.43 1.69 2.32
C LYS A 286 12.79 1.01 2.35
N ALA A 287 13.58 1.25 3.40
CA ALA A 287 14.88 0.58 3.58
C ALA A 287 14.73 -0.95 3.58
N GLN A 288 13.73 -1.46 4.30
CA GLN A 288 13.46 -2.91 4.34
C GLN A 288 13.04 -3.47 2.97
N MET A 289 12.23 -2.75 2.20
CA MET A 289 11.86 -3.13 0.84
C MET A 289 13.09 -3.16 -0.08
N ASP A 290 13.93 -2.13 -0.02
CA ASP A 290 15.13 -2.00 -0.86
C ASP A 290 16.13 -3.12 -0.58
N GLU A 291 16.38 -3.45 0.69
CA GLU A 291 17.24 -4.58 1.09
C GLU A 291 16.71 -5.96 0.67
N SER A 292 15.40 -6.02 0.42
CA SER A 292 14.68 -7.23 0.02
C SER A 292 14.61 -7.42 -1.49
N VAL A 293 15.04 -6.46 -2.30
CA VAL A 293 15.16 -6.61 -3.76
C VAL A 293 16.63 -6.87 -4.11
N VAL A 294 16.94 -8.04 -4.65
CA VAL A 294 18.31 -8.37 -5.09
C VAL A 294 18.38 -8.48 -6.60
N LYS A 295 19.42 -7.87 -7.19
CA LYS A 295 19.72 -8.04 -8.62
C LYS A 295 20.34 -9.41 -8.85
N VAL A 296 19.77 -10.17 -9.77
CA VAL A 296 20.22 -11.52 -10.13
C VAL A 296 20.40 -11.58 -11.64
N MET A 297 21.59 -12.01 -12.09
CA MET A 297 21.92 -12.06 -13.52
C MET A 297 21.65 -13.43 -14.16
N GLU A 298 21.67 -14.49 -13.36
CA GLU A 298 21.58 -15.88 -13.80
C GLU A 298 20.62 -16.67 -12.90
N PHE A 299 19.97 -17.69 -13.46
CA PHE A 299 18.95 -18.46 -12.73
C PHE A 299 19.46 -19.10 -11.43
N ASP A 300 20.74 -19.46 -11.35
CA ASP A 300 21.35 -20.06 -10.15
C ASP A 300 21.24 -19.17 -8.90
N GLY A 301 21.18 -17.84 -9.08
CA GLY A 301 20.99 -16.88 -7.99
C GLY A 301 19.54 -16.74 -7.51
N VAL A 302 18.56 -17.31 -8.22
CA VAL A 302 17.13 -17.11 -7.96
C VAL A 302 16.68 -17.86 -6.71
N MET A 303 16.87 -19.18 -6.66
CA MET A 303 16.40 -19.99 -5.53
C MET A 303 17.03 -19.58 -4.19
N PRO A 304 18.35 -19.30 -4.10
CA PRO A 304 18.95 -18.75 -2.88
C PRO A 304 18.26 -17.45 -2.41
N ALA A 305 18.01 -16.52 -3.32
CA ALA A 305 17.34 -15.26 -3.01
C ALA A 305 15.90 -15.47 -2.49
N LEU A 306 15.11 -16.30 -3.18
CA LEU A 306 13.73 -16.62 -2.77
C LEU A 306 13.68 -17.32 -1.40
N ASN A 307 14.65 -18.19 -1.11
CA ASN A 307 14.75 -18.88 0.17
C ASN A 307 15.19 -17.95 1.31
N SER A 308 15.96 -16.91 0.98
CA SER A 308 16.22 -15.75 1.86
C SER A 308 15.08 -14.72 1.91
N GLN A 309 13.86 -15.10 1.48
CA GLN A 309 12.67 -14.25 1.49
C GLN A 309 12.79 -12.98 0.64
N LYS A 310 13.64 -12.97 -0.39
CA LYS A 310 13.85 -11.78 -1.23
C LYS A 310 13.03 -11.81 -2.52
N LEU A 311 12.82 -10.64 -3.08
CA LEU A 311 12.41 -10.45 -4.47
C LEU A 311 13.68 -10.38 -5.34
N VAL A 312 13.56 -10.80 -6.60
CA VAL A 312 14.67 -10.79 -7.55
C VAL A 312 14.39 -9.81 -8.68
N LEU A 313 15.33 -8.92 -8.96
CA LEU A 313 15.32 -8.05 -10.13
C LEU A 313 16.25 -8.68 -11.18
N VAL A 314 15.68 -9.16 -12.28
CA VAL A 314 16.39 -9.98 -13.27
C VAL A 314 16.32 -9.34 -14.66
N PRO A 315 17.37 -9.46 -15.49
CA PRO A 315 17.28 -9.09 -16.91
C PRO A 315 16.45 -10.13 -17.65
N TRP A 316 15.32 -9.75 -18.23
CA TRP A 316 14.37 -10.70 -18.84
C TRP A 316 14.04 -10.32 -20.29
N CYS A 317 13.81 -11.32 -21.15
CA CYS A 317 13.46 -11.13 -22.56
C CYS A 317 11.98 -10.83 -22.81
N GLU A 318 11.14 -10.93 -21.77
CA GLU A 318 9.68 -10.68 -21.82
C GLU A 318 8.90 -11.64 -22.74
N ASP A 319 9.50 -12.78 -23.06
CA ASP A 319 8.86 -13.85 -23.82
C ASP A 319 7.81 -14.57 -22.93
N PRO A 320 6.50 -14.54 -23.26
CA PRO A 320 5.44 -15.05 -22.39
C PRO A 320 5.60 -16.53 -22.02
N GLU A 321 6.14 -17.35 -22.91
CA GLU A 321 6.38 -18.77 -22.66
C GLU A 321 7.36 -18.97 -21.50
N THR A 322 8.39 -18.13 -21.43
CA THR A 322 9.43 -18.22 -20.40
C THR A 322 8.90 -17.94 -19.00
N GLU A 323 7.87 -17.09 -18.86
CA GLU A 323 7.28 -16.85 -17.54
C GLU A 323 6.58 -18.11 -17.00
N SER A 324 5.91 -18.87 -17.88
CA SER A 324 5.27 -20.13 -17.53
C SER A 324 6.30 -21.21 -17.16
N GLU A 325 7.41 -21.27 -17.89
CA GLU A 325 8.54 -22.15 -17.58
C GLU A 325 9.17 -21.82 -16.22
N ILE A 326 9.46 -20.54 -15.96
CA ILE A 326 10.00 -20.05 -14.68
C ILE A 326 9.06 -20.41 -13.52
N LYS A 327 7.74 -20.21 -13.70
CA LYS A 327 6.73 -20.58 -12.70
C LYS A 327 6.76 -22.07 -12.39
N ALA A 328 6.84 -22.92 -13.41
CA ALA A 328 6.86 -24.37 -13.26
C ALA A 328 8.16 -24.86 -12.59
N GLU A 329 9.32 -24.35 -13.02
CA GLU A 329 10.61 -24.79 -12.51
C GLU A 329 10.82 -24.35 -11.05
N THR A 330 10.51 -23.10 -10.72
CA THR A 330 10.62 -22.62 -9.33
C THR A 330 9.63 -23.31 -8.40
N GLN A 331 8.47 -23.76 -8.91
CA GLN A 331 7.53 -24.61 -8.17
C GLN A 331 8.14 -25.98 -7.88
N ARG A 332 8.73 -26.64 -8.89
CA ARG A 332 9.39 -27.95 -8.78
C ARG A 332 10.52 -27.90 -7.75
N LEU A 333 11.43 -26.94 -7.89
CA LEU A 333 12.57 -26.76 -6.98
C LEU A 333 12.14 -26.44 -5.54
N SER A 334 11.04 -25.69 -5.36
CA SER A 334 10.49 -25.43 -4.02
C SER A 334 9.85 -26.67 -3.36
N GLN A 335 9.42 -27.67 -4.15
CA GLN A 335 8.86 -28.92 -3.62
C GLN A 335 9.96 -29.93 -3.25
N GLU A 336 11.11 -29.87 -3.92
CA GLU A 336 12.28 -30.69 -3.63
C GLU A 336 13.10 -30.14 -2.44
N GLY A 337 12.94 -28.85 -2.12
CA GLY A 337 13.58 -28.19 -0.98
C GLY A 337 13.04 -28.66 0.38
N SER A 338 13.95 -28.91 1.33
CA SER A 338 13.62 -29.30 2.71
C SER A 338 13.29 -28.14 3.65
N ASP A 339 13.30 -26.90 3.14
CA ASP A 339 13.14 -25.68 3.94
C ASP A 339 11.68 -25.32 4.26
N GLY A 340 10.72 -26.12 3.77
CA GLY A 340 9.28 -25.95 4.01
C GLY A 340 8.67 -24.71 3.36
N LYS A 341 9.44 -23.95 2.55
CA LYS A 341 8.99 -22.72 1.89
C LYS A 341 8.45 -23.04 0.50
N THR A 342 7.13 -23.15 0.39
CA THR A 342 6.47 -23.50 -0.87
C THR A 342 6.05 -22.28 -1.69
N GLY A 343 6.19 -22.38 -3.01
CA GLY A 343 5.54 -21.49 -3.97
C GLY A 343 6.41 -21.11 -5.16
N SER A 344 5.78 -21.06 -6.33
CA SER A 344 6.35 -20.55 -7.56
C SER A 344 6.67 -19.06 -7.50
N MET A 345 7.69 -18.69 -8.26
CA MET A 345 8.00 -17.31 -8.58
C MET A 345 7.19 -16.88 -9.81
N LYS A 346 6.77 -15.62 -9.87
CA LYS A 346 6.16 -15.01 -11.06
C LYS A 346 6.64 -13.58 -11.26
N CYS A 347 6.38 -13.02 -12.44
CA CYS A 347 6.63 -11.61 -12.68
C CYS A 347 5.66 -10.78 -11.82
N LEU A 348 6.21 -9.92 -10.95
CA LEU A 348 5.44 -8.97 -10.17
C LEU A 348 5.15 -7.74 -11.02
N CYS A 349 6.20 -7.14 -11.59
CA CYS A 349 6.10 -6.07 -12.56
C CYS A 349 7.42 -5.89 -13.32
N LEU A 350 7.37 -5.14 -14.41
CA LEU A 350 8.48 -4.51 -15.10
C LEU A 350 8.56 -3.09 -14.54
N PRO A 351 9.49 -2.78 -13.61
CA PRO A 351 9.51 -1.49 -12.92
C PRO A 351 9.58 -0.30 -13.90
N LEU A 352 8.90 0.80 -13.60
CA LEU A 352 9.00 2.01 -14.43
C LEU A 352 10.38 2.66 -14.34
N ASP A 353 10.98 2.59 -13.15
CA ASP A 353 12.37 2.99 -12.93
C ASP A 353 13.30 1.82 -13.28
N GLN A 354 13.89 1.88 -14.47
CA GLN A 354 14.75 0.85 -15.02
C GLN A 354 16.21 1.16 -14.69
N PRO A 355 16.92 0.29 -13.94
CA PRO A 355 18.37 0.41 -13.82
C PRO A 355 19.06 0.32 -15.18
N GLU A 356 20.25 0.90 -15.28
CA GLU A 356 21.07 0.76 -16.49
C GLU A 356 21.27 -0.71 -16.84
N MET A 357 21.05 -1.05 -18.11
CA MET A 357 21.24 -2.38 -18.67
C MET A 357 22.51 -2.38 -19.51
N PRO A 358 23.59 -3.06 -19.09
CA PRO A 358 24.81 -3.13 -19.88
C PRO A 358 24.56 -3.70 -21.29
N PRO A 359 25.22 -3.18 -22.33
CA PRO A 359 25.10 -3.71 -23.68
C PRO A 359 25.43 -5.20 -23.74
N GLY A 360 24.60 -5.97 -24.44
CA GLY A 360 24.79 -7.42 -24.57
C GLY A 360 24.27 -8.24 -23.38
N THR A 361 23.63 -7.61 -22.38
CA THR A 361 23.02 -8.35 -21.26
C THR A 361 22.03 -9.40 -21.76
N LYS A 362 22.15 -10.60 -21.21
CA LYS A 362 21.33 -11.75 -21.57
C LYS A 362 20.18 -11.93 -20.60
N CYS A 363 19.09 -12.50 -21.10
CA CYS A 363 17.98 -12.95 -20.31
C CYS A 363 18.46 -14.03 -19.33
N PHE A 364 18.18 -13.84 -18.04
CA PHE A 364 18.61 -14.73 -16.96
C PHE A 364 18.12 -16.18 -17.11
N TRP A 365 17.10 -16.39 -17.95
CA TRP A 365 16.46 -17.68 -18.21
C TRP A 365 16.89 -18.30 -19.55
N THR A 366 16.84 -17.54 -20.66
CA THR A 366 17.00 -18.11 -22.02
C THR A 366 18.37 -17.86 -22.66
N GLY A 367 19.18 -16.95 -22.13
CA GLY A 367 20.40 -16.50 -22.81
C GLY A 367 20.17 -15.64 -24.07
N LYS A 368 18.91 -15.40 -24.50
CA LYS A 368 18.56 -14.41 -25.52
C LYS A 368 18.91 -12.98 -25.02
N PRO A 369 18.99 -11.96 -25.89
CA PRO A 369 19.10 -10.57 -25.41
C PRO A 369 17.98 -10.21 -24.43
N ALA A 370 18.32 -9.57 -23.31
CA ALA A 370 17.34 -9.06 -22.36
C ALA A 370 16.70 -7.76 -22.88
N THR A 371 15.41 -7.58 -22.60
CA THR A 371 14.64 -6.41 -23.01
C THR A 371 14.69 -5.35 -21.90
N ARG A 372 14.31 -5.73 -20.68
CA ARG A 372 14.25 -4.86 -19.50
C ARG A 372 14.57 -5.65 -18.24
N TRP A 373 14.77 -4.93 -17.14
CA TRP A 373 14.76 -5.48 -15.80
C TRP A 373 13.31 -5.78 -15.40
N ALA A 374 13.10 -6.99 -14.88
CA ALA A 374 11.82 -7.47 -14.41
C ALA A 374 11.92 -7.87 -12.94
N LEU A 375 10.96 -7.42 -12.13
CA LEU A 375 10.86 -7.80 -10.73
C LEU A 375 10.04 -9.08 -10.63
N PHE A 376 10.65 -10.12 -10.07
CA PHE A 376 10.05 -11.42 -9.83
C PHE A 376 10.05 -11.75 -8.34
N GLY A 377 9.12 -12.60 -7.92
CA GLY A 377 9.08 -13.11 -6.55
C GLY A 377 7.94 -14.08 -6.31
N ARG A 378 7.94 -14.69 -5.11
CA ARG A 378 6.75 -15.37 -4.58
C ARG A 378 5.67 -14.31 -4.29
N SER A 379 4.40 -14.69 -4.39
CA SER A 379 3.30 -13.72 -4.31
C SER A 379 2.10 -14.23 -3.48
N TYR A 380 1.22 -13.29 -3.10
CA TYR A 380 -0.06 -13.51 -2.41
C TYR A 380 -1.25 -13.82 -3.34
#